data_AF-A0A087ST54-F1
#
_entry.id   AF-A0A087ST54-F1
#
_cell.length_a   1.000
_cell.length_b   1.000
_cell.length_c   1.000
_cell.angle_alpha   90.00
_cell.angle_beta   90.00
_cell.angle_gamma   90.00
#
_symmetry.space_group_name_H-M   'P 1'
#
loop_
_entity.id
_entity.type
_entity.pdbx_description
1 polymer ?
#
loop_
_entity_poly.entity_id
_entity_poly.type
_entity_poly.pdbx_seq_one_letter_code
_entity_poly.pdbx_strand_id
1 'polypeptide(L)'
;MQDVLDDPDKVFQLLHPLGRGSYGAVYKARVISTGEVVAVKVIPLAADDEIESIQREIAMLRDCKHPNIVKYYGSVKTPDSLWIVMEYCAGGSVSDIMHVNSSSLSEALIKYITGETLTGLAYLHSVGKVHRDIKCGNILLTENGEVKLADFGVAAQLTNTMSKRNTFIGTPHWMAPEVIQISQYDGKVDVWALGITVIEMAEQAPPRWKINPNRVIFMIVKDPAPRLSDSERWSFQAEFISKSLHE
;
A
#
# COMPACT_ATOMS: atom_id res chain seq x y z
N MET A 1 -2.12 24.08 7.10
CA MET A 1 -1.72 24.74 5.83
C MET A 1 -2.92 24.63 4.92
N GLN A 2 -3.53 25.76 4.57
CA GLN A 2 -4.83 25.88 3.88
C GLN A 2 -4.77 25.39 2.42
N ASP A 3 -5.89 24.85 1.95
CA ASP A 3 -6.15 24.18 0.66
C ASP A 3 -6.04 25.08 -0.61
N VAL A 4 -5.06 25.97 -0.71
CA VAL A 4 -4.74 26.67 -1.96
C VAL A 4 -3.22 26.89 -2.02
N LEU A 5 -2.49 25.93 -2.59
CA LEU A 5 -1.14 26.19 -3.06
C LEU A 5 -1.23 26.72 -4.49
N ASP A 6 -0.42 27.74 -4.79
CA ASP A 6 -0.13 28.20 -6.15
C ASP A 6 0.19 27.02 -7.08
N ASP A 7 0.04 27.26 -8.39
CA ASP A 7 0.53 26.42 -9.50
C ASP A 7 1.66 25.46 -9.05
N PRO A 8 1.40 24.14 -8.96
CA PRO A 8 2.30 23.19 -8.29
C PRO A 8 3.69 23.16 -8.92
N ASP A 9 3.81 23.51 -10.19
CA ASP A 9 5.10 23.61 -10.90
C ASP A 9 5.98 24.76 -10.37
N LYS A 10 5.42 25.74 -9.67
CA LYS A 10 6.16 26.81 -8.96
C LYS A 10 6.61 26.42 -7.56
N VAL A 11 6.00 25.38 -7.00
CA VAL A 11 6.29 24.91 -5.64
C VAL A 11 7.20 23.69 -5.66
N PHE A 12 6.99 22.79 -6.62
CA PHE A 12 7.66 21.51 -6.72
C PHE A 12 8.35 21.36 -8.07
N GLN A 13 9.63 21.00 -8.05
CA GLN A 13 10.33 20.50 -9.21
C GLN A 13 10.17 18.98 -9.24
N LEU A 14 9.36 18.45 -10.17
CA LEU A 14 9.31 17.01 -10.43
C LEU A 14 10.66 16.54 -11.00
N LEU A 15 11.19 15.44 -10.45
CA LEU A 15 12.42 14.80 -10.87
C LEU A 15 12.08 13.53 -11.67
N HIS A 16 12.63 12.38 -11.30
CA HIS A 16 12.35 11.12 -11.98
C HIS A 16 11.12 10.40 -11.40
N PRO A 17 10.42 9.59 -12.21
CA PRO A 17 9.35 8.72 -11.73
C PRO A 17 9.91 7.67 -10.77
N LEU A 18 9.17 7.40 -9.70
CA LEU A 18 9.44 6.35 -8.71
C LEU A 18 8.62 5.09 -8.98
N GLY A 19 7.43 5.25 -9.55
CA GLY A 19 6.55 4.13 -9.86
C GLY A 19 5.21 4.58 -10.43
N ARG A 20 4.42 3.61 -10.89
CA ARG A 20 3.05 3.85 -11.37
C ARG A 20 2.10 2.94 -10.62
N GLY A 21 1.21 3.54 -9.84
CA GLY A 21 0.09 2.84 -9.22
C GLY A 21 -1.10 2.75 -10.16
N SER A 22 -2.19 2.14 -9.68
CA SER A 22 -3.42 1.97 -10.44
C SER A 22 -4.13 3.29 -10.83
N TYR A 23 -3.84 4.40 -10.15
CA TYR A 23 -4.57 5.68 -10.29
C TYR A 23 -3.67 6.85 -10.73
N GLY A 24 -2.36 6.64 -10.80
CA GLY A 24 -1.44 7.75 -11.03
C GLY A 24 0.01 7.34 -10.98
N ALA A 25 0.87 8.27 -11.37
CA ALA A 25 2.32 8.10 -11.29
C ALA A 25 2.87 8.81 -10.03
N VAL A 26 3.85 8.18 -9.40
CA VAL A 26 4.56 8.74 -8.25
C VAL A 26 5.91 9.23 -8.75
N TYR A 27 6.25 10.46 -8.39
CA TYR A 27 7.51 11.12 -8.75
C TYR A 27 8.29 11.47 -7.50
N LYS A 28 9.62 11.38 -7.60
CA LYS A 28 10.50 12.11 -6.69
C LYS A 28 10.38 13.58 -7.07
N ALA A 29 10.26 14.46 -6.09
CA ALA A 29 10.21 15.89 -6.33
C ALA A 29 11.07 16.63 -5.31
N ARG A 30 11.39 17.88 -5.64
CA ARG A 30 12.07 18.81 -4.75
C ARG A 30 11.19 20.02 -4.50
N VAL A 31 11.00 20.40 -3.24
CA VAL A 31 10.39 21.68 -2.88
C VAL A 31 11.35 22.79 -3.27
N ILE A 32 10.93 23.70 -4.15
CA ILE A 32 11.82 24.70 -4.77
C ILE A 32 12.38 25.67 -3.72
N SER A 33 11.56 26.09 -2.76
CA SER A 33 11.95 27.08 -1.74
C SER A 33 12.91 26.54 -0.68
N THR A 34 12.82 25.26 -0.32
CA THR A 34 13.60 24.66 0.77
C THR A 34 14.67 23.67 0.29
N GLY A 35 14.56 23.19 -0.94
CA GLY A 35 15.38 22.10 -1.46
C GLY A 35 15.02 20.71 -0.90
N GLU A 36 14.00 20.62 -0.04
CA GLU A 36 13.55 19.37 0.59
C GLU A 36 13.05 18.36 -0.46
N VAL A 37 13.39 17.08 -0.28
CA VAL A 37 12.99 16.01 -1.19
C VAL A 37 11.70 15.38 -0.69
N VAL A 38 10.71 15.27 -1.58
CA VAL A 38 9.37 14.72 -1.30
C VAL A 38 8.97 13.73 -2.39
N ALA A 39 7.96 12.92 -2.11
CA ALA A 39 7.26 12.13 -3.12
C ALA A 39 5.96 12.82 -3.50
N VAL A 40 5.65 12.86 -4.79
CA VAL A 40 4.42 13.45 -5.33
C VAL A 40 3.69 12.42 -6.15
N LYS A 41 2.49 12.03 -5.72
CA LYS A 41 1.58 11.19 -6.49
C LYS A 41 0.68 12.08 -7.33
N VAL A 42 0.77 11.96 -8.64
CA VAL A 42 -0.03 12.72 -9.62
C VAL A 42 -1.13 11.81 -10.15
N ILE A 43 -2.37 12.17 -9.83
CA ILE A 43 -3.60 11.48 -10.24
C ILE A 43 -4.26 12.34 -11.32
N PRO A 44 -4.36 11.88 -12.58
CA PRO A 44 -5.11 12.57 -13.61
C PRO A 44 -6.58 12.70 -13.22
N LEU A 45 -7.19 13.85 -13.48
CA LEU A 45 -8.61 14.10 -13.28
C LEU A 45 -9.32 14.17 -14.64
N ALA A 46 -10.40 13.42 -14.81
CA ALA A 46 -11.34 13.61 -15.91
C ALA A 46 -12.42 14.65 -15.57
N ALA A 47 -13.08 15.19 -16.59
CA ALA A 47 -14.08 16.25 -16.44
C ALA A 47 -15.27 15.87 -15.52
N ASP A 48 -15.59 14.58 -15.44
CA ASP A 48 -16.70 14.03 -14.64
C ASP A 48 -16.22 13.33 -13.34
N ASP A 49 -14.94 13.46 -12.97
CA ASP A 49 -14.43 12.80 -11.77
C ASP A 49 -15.11 13.37 -10.51
N GLU A 50 -15.63 12.47 -9.68
CA GLU A 50 -16.22 12.82 -8.38
C GLU A 50 -15.13 13.28 -7.40
N ILE A 51 -14.72 14.54 -7.54
CA ILE A 51 -13.71 15.22 -6.72
C ILE A 51 -13.97 15.05 -5.22
N GLU A 52 -15.25 14.98 -4.80
CA GLU A 52 -15.62 14.75 -3.40
C GLU A 52 -15.13 13.41 -2.83
N SER A 53 -15.14 12.35 -3.64
CA SER A 53 -14.68 11.03 -3.19
C SER A 53 -13.17 11.04 -2.93
N ILE A 54 -12.40 11.61 -3.86
CA ILE A 54 -10.95 11.78 -3.73
C ILE A 54 -10.61 12.68 -2.52
N GLN A 55 -11.36 13.75 -2.29
CA GLN A 55 -11.12 14.67 -1.16
C GLN A 55 -11.39 14.02 0.21
N ARG A 56 -12.44 13.20 0.35
CA ARG A 56 -12.69 12.46 1.60
C ARG A 56 -11.55 11.49 1.93
N GLU A 57 -10.93 10.92 0.90
CA GLU A 57 -9.81 9.98 1.05
C GLU A 57 -8.49 10.71 1.36
N ILE A 58 -8.25 11.89 0.78
CA ILE A 58 -7.15 12.77 1.22
C ILE A 58 -7.34 13.16 2.69
N ALA A 59 -8.56 13.44 3.13
CA ALA A 59 -8.84 13.73 4.54
C ALA A 59 -8.46 12.54 5.44
N MET A 60 -8.68 11.31 4.98
CA MET A 60 -8.24 10.10 5.68
C MET A 60 -6.71 10.09 5.88
N LEU A 61 -5.95 10.38 4.83
CA LEU A 61 -4.48 10.46 4.86
C LEU A 61 -3.98 11.56 5.78
N ARG A 62 -4.61 12.75 5.71
CA ARG A 62 -4.24 13.94 6.47
C ARG A 62 -4.30 13.72 7.98
N ASP A 63 -5.27 12.93 8.44
CA ASP A 63 -5.51 12.72 9.87
C ASP A 63 -4.70 11.56 10.46
N CYS A 64 -4.02 10.76 9.62
CA CYS A 64 -3.14 9.68 10.07
C CYS A 64 -1.75 10.23 10.44
N LYS A 65 -1.38 10.13 11.72
CA LYS A 65 -0.07 10.55 12.25
C LYS A 65 0.51 9.43 13.10
N HIS A 66 1.40 8.65 12.49
CA HIS A 66 2.10 7.55 13.15
C HIS A 66 3.49 7.35 12.51
N PRO A 67 4.53 6.98 13.27
CA PRO A 67 5.88 6.76 12.71
C PRO A 67 5.90 5.75 11.57
N ASN A 68 5.06 4.70 11.62
CA ASN A 68 4.96 3.66 10.59
C ASN A 68 3.93 3.93 9.48
N ILE A 69 3.52 5.19 9.31
CA ILE A 69 2.66 5.64 8.21
C ILE A 69 3.41 6.72 7.44
N VAL A 70 3.42 6.63 6.11
CA VAL A 70 3.97 7.69 5.26
C VAL A 70 3.29 9.02 5.61
N LYS A 71 4.11 10.02 5.95
CA LYS A 71 3.59 11.33 6.33
C LYS A 71 3.01 12.05 5.11
N TYR A 72 1.76 12.48 5.24
CA TYR A 72 1.12 13.38 4.29
C TYR A 72 1.53 14.83 4.58
N TYR A 73 1.92 15.57 3.56
CA TYR A 73 2.30 16.98 3.66
C TYR A 73 1.21 17.92 3.15
N GLY A 74 0.50 17.53 2.11
CA GLY A 74 -0.52 18.37 1.48
C GLY A 74 -0.97 17.81 0.14
N SER A 75 -1.93 18.49 -0.48
CA SER A 75 -2.33 18.19 -1.84
C SER A 75 -2.64 19.46 -2.61
N VAL A 76 -2.39 19.45 -3.91
CA VAL A 76 -2.64 20.56 -4.82
C VAL A 76 -3.52 20.06 -5.94
N LYS A 77 -4.66 20.71 -6.15
CA LYS A 77 -5.55 20.40 -7.27
C LYS A 77 -5.24 21.36 -8.42
N THR A 78 -5.02 20.80 -9.60
CA THR A 78 -4.96 21.53 -10.88
C THR A 78 -6.21 21.21 -11.71
N PRO A 79 -6.43 21.88 -12.85
CA PRO A 79 -7.55 21.53 -13.74
C PRO A 79 -7.55 20.06 -14.19
N ASP A 80 -6.36 19.50 -14.46
CA ASP A 80 -6.24 18.18 -15.09
C ASP A 80 -5.70 17.09 -14.14
N SER A 81 -5.29 17.45 -12.92
CA SER A 81 -4.69 16.49 -11.99
C SER A 81 -4.79 16.90 -10.52
N LEU A 82 -4.74 15.91 -9.64
CA LEU A 82 -4.51 16.06 -8.22
C LEU A 82 -3.11 15.59 -7.86
N TRP A 83 -2.36 16.45 -7.17
CA TRP A 83 -1.03 16.17 -6.67
C TRP A 83 -1.13 15.91 -5.17
N ILE A 84 -0.68 14.75 -4.70
CA ILE A 84 -0.61 14.40 -3.29
C ILE A 84 0.86 14.36 -2.90
N VAL A 85 1.24 15.23 -1.96
CA VAL A 85 2.61 15.43 -1.51
C VAL A 85 2.83 14.69 -0.20
N MET A 86 3.86 13.85 -0.16
CA MET A 86 4.13 12.95 0.94
C MET A 86 5.63 12.79 1.20
N GLU A 87 5.96 12.23 2.36
CA GLU A 87 7.32 11.85 2.75
C GLU A 87 7.97 10.95 1.69
N TYR A 88 9.22 11.27 1.33
CA TYR A 88 10.00 10.45 0.41
C TYR A 88 10.75 9.36 1.17
N CYS A 89 10.43 8.10 0.87
CA CYS A 89 11.09 6.93 1.43
C CYS A 89 12.23 6.48 0.50
N ALA A 90 13.45 6.93 0.78
CA ALA A 90 14.60 6.72 -0.10
C ALA A 90 15.04 5.25 -0.25
N GLY A 91 14.69 4.39 0.71
CA GLY A 91 14.96 2.95 0.66
C GLY A 91 14.05 2.18 -0.32
N GLY A 92 13.05 2.84 -0.91
CA GLY A 92 12.10 2.21 -1.82
C GLY A 92 11.13 1.27 -1.11
N SER A 93 10.44 0.43 -1.88
CA SER A 93 9.55 -0.58 -1.32
C SER A 93 10.31 -1.86 -0.93
N VAL A 94 9.71 -2.66 -0.05
CA VAL A 94 10.24 -3.99 0.28
C VAL A 94 10.36 -4.87 -0.98
N SER A 95 9.44 -4.70 -1.94
CA SER A 95 9.50 -5.38 -3.25
C SER A 95 10.74 -4.95 -4.05
N ASP A 96 11.07 -3.66 -4.05
CA ASP A 96 12.26 -3.15 -4.76
C ASP A 96 13.54 -3.72 -4.15
N ILE A 97 13.61 -3.80 -2.83
CA ILE A 97 14.78 -4.36 -2.11
C ILE A 97 15.00 -5.82 -2.47
N MET A 98 13.94 -6.64 -2.47
CA MET A 98 14.06 -8.05 -2.89
C MET A 98 14.47 -8.18 -4.35
N HIS A 99 13.93 -7.33 -5.22
CA HIS A 99 14.26 -7.34 -6.64
C HIS A 99 15.73 -6.99 -6.89
N VAL A 100 16.23 -5.90 -6.29
CA VAL A 100 17.62 -5.45 -6.42
C VAL A 100 18.60 -6.51 -5.90
N ASN A 101 18.28 -7.15 -4.78
CA ASN A 101 19.14 -8.19 -4.20
C ASN A 101 18.93 -9.58 -4.81
N SER A 102 17.95 -9.75 -5.70
CA SER A 102 17.56 -11.04 -6.31
C SER A 102 17.46 -12.17 -5.27
N SER A 103 16.95 -11.86 -4.08
CA SER A 103 16.92 -12.78 -2.94
C SER A 103 15.74 -12.49 -2.01
N SER A 104 15.34 -13.51 -1.25
CA SER A 104 14.39 -13.35 -0.15
C SER A 104 15.07 -12.65 1.02
N LEU A 105 14.25 -12.04 1.88
CA LEU A 105 14.75 -11.39 3.08
C LEU A 105 15.15 -12.42 4.14
N SER A 106 16.09 -12.04 5.00
CA SER A 106 16.44 -12.85 6.17
C SER A 106 15.30 -12.84 7.20
N GLU A 107 15.22 -13.86 8.04
CA GLU A 107 14.22 -13.93 9.12
C GLU A 107 14.20 -12.69 10.01
N ALA A 108 15.39 -12.15 10.32
CA ALA A 108 15.53 -10.96 11.14
C ALA A 108 14.90 -9.73 10.47
N LEU A 109 15.12 -9.54 9.17
CA LEU A 109 14.51 -8.45 8.41
C LEU A 109 13.00 -8.64 8.26
N ILE A 110 12.54 -9.86 7.96
CA ILE A 110 11.10 -10.17 7.89
C ILE A 110 10.43 -9.85 9.22
N LYS A 111 11.03 -10.28 10.34
CA LYS A 111 10.52 -10.02 11.69
C LYS A 111 10.44 -8.51 11.99
N TYR A 112 11.50 -7.77 11.68
CA TYR A 112 11.53 -6.32 11.87
C TYR A 112 10.43 -5.62 11.05
N ILE A 113 10.37 -5.88 9.75
CA ILE A 113 9.39 -5.28 8.85
C ILE A 113 7.96 -5.63 9.26
N THR A 114 7.72 -6.90 9.61
CA THR A 114 6.39 -7.37 10.06
C THR A 114 5.98 -6.68 11.36
N GLY A 115 6.89 -6.55 12.32
CA GLY A 115 6.63 -5.88 13.60
C GLY A 115 6.24 -4.41 13.41
N GLU A 116 7.03 -3.67 12.63
CA GLU A 116 6.76 -2.25 12.33
C GLU A 116 5.52 -2.05 11.44
N THR A 117 5.19 -3.03 10.60
CA THR A 117 3.94 -3.00 9.83
C THR A 117 2.73 -3.19 10.74
N LEU A 118 2.83 -4.09 11.73
CA LEU A 118 1.76 -4.33 12.72
C LEU A 118 1.50 -3.10 13.60
N THR A 119 2.53 -2.35 14.00
CA THR A 119 2.33 -1.11 14.77
C THR A 119 1.56 -0.06 13.95
N GLY A 120 1.89 0.09 12.66
CA GLY A 120 1.16 0.93 11.73
C GLY A 120 -0.31 0.50 11.53
N LEU A 121 -0.55 -0.80 11.33
CA LEU A 121 -1.90 -1.35 11.17
C LEU A 121 -2.73 -1.21 12.45
N ALA A 122 -2.15 -1.49 13.62
CA ALA A 122 -2.82 -1.34 14.91
C ALA A 122 -3.28 0.11 15.12
N TYR A 123 -2.44 1.09 14.77
CA TYR A 123 -2.84 2.50 14.78
C TYR A 123 -4.01 2.77 13.83
N LEU A 124 -3.94 2.34 12.56
CA LEU A 124 -5.03 2.56 11.59
C LEU A 124 -6.36 1.98 12.09
N HIS A 125 -6.33 0.75 12.57
CA HIS A 125 -7.52 0.06 13.06
C HIS A 125 -8.08 0.75 14.30
N SER A 126 -7.23 1.28 15.19
CA SER A 126 -7.65 2.02 16.38
C SER A 126 -8.41 3.31 16.06
N VAL A 127 -8.16 3.91 14.89
CA VAL A 127 -8.89 5.10 14.39
C VAL A 127 -9.98 4.74 13.38
N GLY A 128 -10.39 3.47 13.31
CA GLY A 128 -11.48 2.99 12.46
C GLY A 128 -11.17 2.95 10.97
N LYS A 129 -9.88 2.90 10.59
CA LYS A 129 -9.43 2.86 9.19
C LYS A 129 -8.91 1.46 8.86
N VAL A 130 -9.03 1.06 7.60
CA VAL A 130 -8.53 -0.23 7.06
C VAL A 130 -7.69 0.08 5.82
N HIS A 131 -6.51 -0.52 5.68
CA HIS A 131 -5.55 -0.21 4.62
C HIS A 131 -5.98 -0.76 3.25
N ARG A 132 -6.38 -2.04 3.20
CA ARG A 132 -6.97 -2.78 2.05
C ARG A 132 -6.03 -3.16 0.90
N ASP A 133 -4.79 -2.68 0.87
CA ASP A 133 -3.80 -3.08 -0.14
C ASP A 133 -2.41 -3.30 0.48
N ILE A 134 -2.33 -4.10 1.54
CA ILE A 134 -1.05 -4.49 2.15
C ILE A 134 -0.33 -5.50 1.25
N LYS A 135 0.90 -5.18 0.86
CA LYS A 135 1.82 -6.00 0.04
C LYS A 135 3.25 -5.42 0.12
N CYS A 136 4.28 -6.15 -0.28
CA CYS A 136 5.66 -5.64 -0.23
C CYS A 136 5.87 -4.35 -1.03
N GLY A 137 5.11 -4.14 -2.11
CA GLY A 137 5.15 -2.91 -2.90
C GLY A 137 4.64 -1.65 -2.18
N ASN A 138 3.85 -1.81 -1.13
CA ASN A 138 3.24 -0.70 -0.37
C ASN A 138 3.84 -0.53 1.04
N ILE A 139 4.86 -1.33 1.38
CA ILE A 139 5.66 -1.17 2.58
C ILE A 139 6.98 -0.53 2.15
N LEU A 140 7.22 0.70 2.57
CA LEU A 140 8.40 1.49 2.18
C LEU A 140 9.41 1.59 3.32
N LEU A 141 10.66 1.85 2.97
CA LEU A 141 11.74 2.11 3.91
C LEU A 141 12.31 3.52 3.71
N THR A 142 12.50 4.25 4.81
CA THR A 142 13.25 5.52 4.78
C THR A 142 14.75 5.26 4.63
N GLU A 143 15.55 6.30 4.40
CA GLU A 143 17.02 6.19 4.35
C GLU A 143 17.60 5.63 5.66
N ASN A 144 16.91 5.87 6.79
CA ASN A 144 17.31 5.39 8.11
C ASN A 144 16.78 3.98 8.43
N GLY A 145 16.10 3.32 7.49
CA GLY A 145 15.53 1.98 7.69
C GLY A 145 14.23 1.94 8.48
N GLU A 146 13.53 3.07 8.62
CA GLU A 146 12.21 3.10 9.24
C GLU A 146 11.17 2.57 8.25
N VAL A 147 10.25 1.73 8.73
CA VAL A 147 9.21 1.11 7.91
C VAL A 147 7.98 2.01 7.86
N LYS A 148 7.45 2.27 6.66
CA LYS A 148 6.30 3.14 6.41
C LYS A 148 5.25 2.42 5.57
N LEU A 149 4.00 2.40 6.05
CA LEU A 149 2.85 2.01 5.24
C LEU A 149 2.51 3.13 4.26
N ALA A 150 2.43 2.80 2.98
CA ALA A 150 2.15 3.69 1.89
C ALA A 150 0.96 3.20 1.05
N ASP A 151 0.47 4.06 0.16
CA ASP A 151 -0.61 3.75 -0.77
C ASP A 151 -1.88 3.20 -0.09
N PHE A 152 -2.29 3.88 0.98
CA PHE A 152 -3.61 3.71 1.59
C PHE A 152 -4.66 3.73 0.49
N GLY A 153 -5.64 2.81 0.56
CA GLY A 153 -6.60 2.47 -0.50
C GLY A 153 -7.55 3.58 -0.99
N VAL A 154 -7.07 4.79 -1.27
CA VAL A 154 -7.65 5.82 -2.16
C VAL A 154 -8.16 5.13 -3.44
N ALA A 155 -7.42 4.11 -3.89
CA ALA A 155 -7.79 3.19 -4.93
C ALA A 155 -9.15 2.48 -4.77
N ALA A 156 -9.38 1.86 -3.62
CA ALA A 156 -10.42 0.84 -3.44
C ALA A 156 -11.83 1.42 -3.30
N GLN A 157 -11.96 2.74 -3.08
CA GLN A 157 -13.24 3.43 -2.94
C GLN A 157 -13.59 4.29 -4.16
N LEU A 158 -12.60 4.79 -4.92
CA LEU A 158 -12.83 5.41 -6.23
C LEU A 158 -13.47 4.46 -7.26
N THR A 159 -13.31 3.15 -7.10
CA THR A 159 -13.99 2.12 -7.90
C THR A 159 -15.48 1.96 -7.58
N ASN A 160 -15.92 2.37 -6.39
CA ASN A 160 -17.34 2.29 -6.01
C ASN A 160 -18.18 3.43 -6.60
N THR A 161 -17.58 4.59 -6.87
CA THR A 161 -18.24 5.77 -7.44
C THR A 161 -18.08 5.88 -8.96
N MET A 162 -16.96 5.45 -9.54
CA MET A 162 -16.80 5.40 -11.00
C MET A 162 -17.19 4.05 -11.60
N SER A 163 -18.43 3.92 -12.09
CA SER A 163 -18.95 3.06 -13.19
C SER A 163 -18.33 1.67 -13.51
N LYS A 164 -17.52 1.08 -12.63
CA LYS A 164 -16.84 -0.20 -12.77
C LYS A 164 -17.17 -1.09 -11.58
N ARG A 165 -18.47 -1.29 -11.35
CA ARG A 165 -19.00 -2.31 -10.43
C ARG A 165 -18.54 -3.75 -10.75
N ASN A 166 -17.78 -3.97 -11.84
CA ASN A 166 -17.33 -5.28 -12.31
C ASN A 166 -15.80 -5.49 -12.26
N THR A 167 -15.00 -4.55 -11.77
CA THR A 167 -13.55 -4.79 -11.56
C THR A 167 -13.28 -5.08 -10.09
N PHE A 168 -12.84 -6.30 -9.79
CA PHE A 168 -12.47 -6.73 -8.44
C PHE A 168 -11.49 -5.75 -7.78
N ILE A 169 -11.75 -5.45 -6.51
CA ILE A 169 -11.00 -4.49 -5.69
C ILE A 169 -9.77 -5.19 -5.08
N GLY A 170 -8.59 -4.56 -5.20
CA GLY A 170 -7.34 -5.01 -4.58
C GLY A 170 -6.42 -5.81 -5.50
N THR A 171 -5.30 -6.27 -4.95
CA THR A 171 -4.35 -7.15 -5.65
C THR A 171 -4.70 -8.61 -5.34
N PRO A 172 -5.27 -9.42 -6.26
CA PRO A 172 -6.02 -10.64 -5.91
C PRO A 172 -5.27 -11.68 -5.08
N HIS A 173 -3.95 -11.74 -5.16
CA HIS A 173 -3.14 -12.72 -4.42
C HIS A 173 -3.08 -12.44 -2.90
N TRP A 174 -3.35 -11.21 -2.45
CA TRP A 174 -3.32 -10.79 -1.05
C TRP A 174 -4.73 -10.69 -0.43
N MET A 175 -5.79 -10.95 -1.20
CA MET A 175 -7.17 -10.82 -0.74
C MET A 175 -7.54 -11.93 0.26
N ALA A 176 -8.26 -11.56 1.31
CA ALA A 176 -8.83 -12.50 2.26
C ALA A 176 -10.12 -13.16 1.71
N PRO A 177 -10.46 -14.40 2.10
CA PRO A 177 -11.65 -15.10 1.60
C PRO A 177 -12.97 -14.35 1.87
N GLU A 178 -13.11 -13.75 3.04
CA GLU A 178 -14.25 -12.90 3.42
C GLU A 178 -14.34 -11.65 2.56
N VAL A 179 -13.20 -11.16 2.06
CA VAL A 179 -13.18 -10.05 1.09
C VAL A 179 -13.94 -10.41 -0.16
N ILE A 180 -13.81 -11.66 -0.59
CA ILE A 180 -14.42 -12.16 -1.81
C ILE A 180 -15.91 -12.47 -1.60
N GLN A 181 -16.34 -12.77 -0.37
CA GLN A 181 -17.66 -13.34 -0.08
C GLN A 181 -18.71 -12.36 0.48
N ILE A 182 -18.35 -11.39 1.34
CA ILE A 182 -19.36 -10.74 2.24
C ILE A 182 -19.44 -9.20 2.10
N SER A 183 -18.58 -8.54 1.32
CA SER A 183 -18.58 -7.07 1.09
C SER A 183 -18.46 -6.15 2.33
N GLN A 184 -18.51 -6.69 3.56
CA GLN A 184 -18.18 -5.99 4.80
C GLN A 184 -16.84 -6.49 5.34
N TYR A 185 -15.90 -5.57 5.56
CA TYR A 185 -14.53 -5.87 5.91
C TYR A 185 -14.14 -5.08 7.16
N ASP A 186 -13.61 -5.77 8.17
CA ASP A 186 -12.98 -5.16 9.34
C ASP A 186 -11.44 -5.15 9.18
N GLY A 187 -10.70 -4.78 10.22
CA GLY A 187 -9.23 -4.72 10.17
C GLY A 187 -8.55 -6.07 9.89
N LYS A 188 -9.23 -7.21 10.02
CA LYS A 188 -8.63 -8.55 9.83
C LYS A 188 -8.16 -8.79 8.40
N VAL A 189 -8.76 -8.12 7.42
CA VAL A 189 -8.33 -8.23 6.01
C VAL A 189 -6.90 -7.74 5.80
N ASP A 190 -6.45 -6.74 6.57
CA ASP A 190 -5.07 -6.26 6.53
C ASP A 190 -4.12 -7.26 7.20
N VAL A 191 -4.57 -7.97 8.23
CA VAL A 191 -3.79 -9.01 8.92
C VAL A 191 -3.59 -10.21 8.00
N TRP A 192 -4.65 -10.63 7.28
CA TRP A 192 -4.54 -11.65 6.23
C TRP A 192 -3.55 -11.23 5.15
N ALA A 193 -3.71 -10.03 4.61
CA ALA A 193 -2.83 -9.49 3.57
C ALA A 193 -1.37 -9.40 4.05
N LEU A 194 -1.14 -9.07 5.32
CA LEU A 194 0.18 -9.12 5.94
C LEU A 194 0.73 -10.56 6.03
N GLY A 195 -0.10 -11.55 6.37
CA GLY A 195 0.28 -12.97 6.33
C GLY A 195 0.78 -13.40 4.94
N ILE A 196 0.07 -12.99 3.89
CA ILE A 196 0.51 -13.20 2.49
C ILE A 196 1.80 -12.43 2.18
N THR A 197 1.93 -11.20 2.69
CA THR A 197 3.14 -10.38 2.51
C THR A 197 4.37 -11.00 3.18
N VAL A 198 4.20 -11.71 4.31
CA VAL A 198 5.29 -12.47 4.93
C VAL A 198 5.74 -13.64 4.06
N ILE A 199 4.81 -14.33 3.39
CA ILE A 199 5.15 -15.35 2.38
C ILE A 199 5.92 -14.71 1.23
N GLU A 200 5.44 -13.58 0.73
CA GLU A 200 6.11 -12.83 -0.34
C GLU A 200 7.55 -12.45 0.04
N MET A 201 7.81 -12.00 1.27
CA MET A 201 9.17 -11.69 1.73
C MET A 201 10.09 -12.92 1.83
N ALA A 202 9.54 -14.08 2.21
CA ALA A 202 10.29 -15.32 2.39
C ALA A 202 10.54 -16.05 1.06
N GLU A 203 9.60 -15.97 0.13
CA GLU A 203 9.59 -16.75 -1.13
C GLU A 203 9.72 -15.87 -2.39
N GLN A 204 9.91 -14.56 -2.23
CA GLN A 204 10.05 -13.54 -3.27
C GLN A 204 8.79 -13.30 -4.13
N ALA A 205 7.70 -14.01 -3.86
CA ALA A 205 6.45 -13.86 -4.56
C ALA A 205 5.28 -14.33 -3.69
N PRO A 206 4.06 -13.77 -3.87
CA PRO A 206 2.91 -14.26 -3.15
C PRO A 206 2.50 -15.66 -3.63
N PRO A 207 1.70 -16.40 -2.85
CA PRO A 207 1.13 -17.66 -3.29
C PRO A 207 0.41 -17.50 -4.64
N ARG A 208 0.60 -18.48 -5.52
CA ARG A 208 -0.09 -18.57 -6.82
C ARG A 208 0.20 -17.41 -7.78
N TRP A 209 1.30 -16.66 -7.63
CA TRP A 209 1.64 -15.51 -8.48
C TRP A 209 1.68 -15.76 -10.00
N LYS A 210 1.88 -17.01 -10.42
CA LYS A 210 1.86 -17.43 -11.84
C LYS A 210 0.46 -17.75 -12.38
N ILE A 211 -0.57 -17.76 -11.54
CA ILE A 211 -1.92 -18.14 -11.89
C ILE A 211 -2.71 -16.90 -12.31
N ASN A 212 -3.62 -17.07 -13.28
CA ASN A 212 -4.49 -15.98 -13.71
C ASN A 212 -5.31 -15.41 -12.53
N PRO A 213 -5.39 -14.08 -12.34
CA PRO A 213 -6.05 -13.48 -11.18
C PRO A 213 -7.49 -13.93 -10.92
N ASN A 214 -8.30 -14.14 -11.97
CA ASN A 214 -9.68 -14.61 -11.82
C ASN A 214 -9.75 -16.03 -11.25
N ARG A 215 -8.75 -16.87 -11.57
CA ARG A 215 -8.65 -18.22 -11.02
C ARG A 215 -8.13 -18.21 -9.58
N VAL A 216 -7.25 -17.27 -9.24
CA VAL A 216 -6.74 -17.10 -7.86
C VAL A 216 -7.89 -16.80 -6.90
N ILE A 217 -8.83 -15.92 -7.27
CA ILE A 217 -10.02 -15.60 -6.45
C ILE A 217 -10.80 -16.87 -6.08
N PHE A 218 -11.05 -17.75 -7.04
CA PHE A 218 -11.73 -19.02 -6.78
C PHE A 218 -10.94 -19.96 -5.86
N MET A 219 -9.61 -20.00 -6.03
CA MET A 219 -8.74 -20.84 -5.20
C MET A 219 -8.63 -20.31 -3.77
N ILE A 220 -8.67 -19.00 -3.55
CA ILE A 220 -8.68 -18.41 -2.20
C ILE A 220 -9.92 -18.87 -1.41
N VAL A 221 -11.07 -18.98 -2.08
CA VAL A 221 -12.33 -19.41 -1.45
C VAL A 221 -12.41 -20.92 -1.21
N LYS A 222 -11.78 -21.73 -2.07
CA LYS A 222 -11.95 -23.20 -2.04
C LYS A 222 -10.84 -23.98 -1.38
N ASP A 223 -9.61 -23.50 -1.51
CA ASP A 223 -8.43 -24.23 -1.05
C ASP A 223 -8.11 -23.83 0.40
N PRO A 224 -7.38 -24.66 1.15
CA PRO A 224 -6.85 -24.26 2.45
C PRO A 224 -5.94 -23.03 2.34
N ALA A 225 -5.84 -22.29 3.45
CA ALA A 225 -4.94 -21.16 3.58
C ALA A 225 -3.49 -21.55 3.21
N PRO A 226 -2.77 -20.69 2.46
CA PRO A 226 -1.41 -20.97 2.03
C PRO A 226 -0.45 -21.07 3.23
N ARG A 227 0.64 -21.81 3.02
CA ARG A 227 1.74 -21.98 3.99
C ARG A 227 3.05 -21.79 3.28
N LEU A 228 4.12 -21.53 4.03
CA LEU A 228 5.47 -21.53 3.51
C LEU A 228 5.85 -22.93 3.01
N SER A 229 6.56 -22.97 1.88
CA SER A 229 7.08 -24.19 1.26
C SER A 229 8.11 -24.92 2.14
N ASP A 230 8.89 -24.17 2.91
CA ASP A 230 9.89 -24.68 3.86
C ASP A 230 9.61 -24.13 5.27
N SER A 231 8.64 -24.73 5.97
CA SER A 231 8.23 -24.28 7.30
C SER A 231 9.28 -24.49 8.39
N GLU A 232 10.25 -25.39 8.19
CA GLU A 232 11.33 -25.62 9.14
C GLU A 232 12.34 -24.48 9.11
N ARG A 233 12.72 -24.04 7.90
CA ARG A 233 13.56 -22.85 7.71
C ARG A 233 12.93 -21.59 8.27
N TRP A 234 11.61 -21.45 8.18
CA TRP A 234 10.91 -20.21 8.52
C TRP A 234 10.00 -20.35 9.73
N SER A 235 10.45 -21.06 10.77
CA SER A 235 9.60 -21.47 11.91
C SER A 235 8.85 -20.31 12.59
N PHE A 236 9.50 -19.17 12.82
CA PHE A 236 8.87 -17.99 13.41
C PHE A 236 7.81 -17.37 12.49
N GLN A 237 8.12 -17.24 11.20
CA GLN A 237 7.20 -16.70 10.21
C GLN A 237 6.02 -17.64 10.00
N ALA A 238 6.25 -18.96 10.02
CA ALA A 238 5.20 -19.97 9.90
C ALA A 238 4.18 -19.88 11.04
N GLU A 239 4.63 -19.64 12.29
CA GLU A 239 3.73 -19.42 13.42
C GLU A 239 2.89 -18.15 13.21
N PHE A 240 3.51 -17.03 12.81
CA PHE A 240 2.78 -15.79 12.52
C PHE A 240 1.76 -15.98 11.38
N ILE A 241 2.17 -16.60 10.27
CA ILE A 241 1.30 -16.87 9.11
C ILE A 241 0.11 -17.72 9.53
N SER A 242 0.32 -18.76 10.34
CA SER A 242 -0.78 -19.60 10.82
C SER A 242 -1.83 -18.77 11.55
N LYS A 243 -1.41 -17.86 12.45
CA LYS A 243 -2.31 -16.97 13.20
C LYS A 243 -3.01 -15.93 12.31
N SER A 244 -2.32 -15.43 11.29
CA SER A 244 -2.82 -14.37 10.40
C SER A 244 -3.76 -14.88 9.31
N LEU A 245 -3.66 -16.15 8.92
CA LEU A 245 -4.48 -16.77 7.87
C LEU A 245 -5.56 -17.72 8.42
N HIS A 246 -5.95 -17.54 9.69
CA HIS A 246 -7.09 -18.24 10.27
C HIS A 246 -8.42 -17.52 9.94
N GLU A 247 -9.43 -18.31 9.57
CA GLU A 247 -10.84 -17.88 9.47
C GLU A 247 -11.43 -17.52 10.84
#